data_AF-A0AAN9FK23-F1
#
_entry.id   AF-A0AAN9FK23-F1
#
_cell.length_a   1.000
_cell.length_b   1.000
_cell.length_c   1.000
_cell.angle_alpha   90.00
_cell.angle_beta   90.00
_cell.angle_gamma   90.00
#
_symmetry.space_group_name_H-M   'P 1'
#
loop_
_entity.id
_entity.type
_entity.pdbx_description
1 polymer ?
#
loop_
_entity_poly.entity_id
_entity_poly.type
_entity_poly.pdbx_seq_one_letter_code
_entity_poly.pdbx_strand_id
1 'polypeptide(L)'
;MLDLVNHLIYILHTFCLFPVTSVRKAFVLRLLPAFVAMASRSARHRHFVFLPLPLVTTASHVTHVTSSYPSSSSRFTSSSSSSPLCYVTSRVRSERLNIGNQKMSRISAYPTLSSFYCSLLFISFLLLASHFHVSEAQAKGLSPTFFDKTCPQLETIVRNQLRKVFKQDNGQAPGLLRILFHDCFVQGCDGSILLDGNPGERNQGANIGIRTEALNTIDTLRALVHKECGPIVSCADITVLAARDAVTLSGGPDFKVVLGRRDSTKFSIDGTGNLPGPGGDTDFILARFGPRGFDATDVVALSGAHTFGRAHCSTAFSRIVDPTMDQTLANNLKATCPTASSPNTVNLDARTPIRFDNQYYIDILNRQGVFNTDQDLVNSDKTKGIVNAFAKDQNLFFQKFANAIIKLSQLDVLTGNQGEIRAKCNAVNKKKPSILGSVVEEVVATS
;
A
#
# COMPACT_ATOMS: atom_id res chain seq x y z
N MET A 1 21.32 3.84 0.12
CA MET A 1 20.99 4.44 1.43
C MET A 1 22.26 4.73 2.26
N LEU A 2 23.23 3.81 2.36
CA LEU A 2 24.54 4.10 2.98
C LEU A 2 25.35 5.18 2.24
N ASP A 3 25.32 5.22 0.90
CA ASP A 3 26.12 6.21 0.15
C ASP A 3 25.62 7.65 0.30
N LEU A 4 24.31 7.84 0.50
CA LEU A 4 23.74 9.17 0.75
C LEU A 4 24.13 9.70 2.15
N VAL A 5 24.19 8.82 3.14
CA VAL A 5 24.58 9.16 4.51
C VAL A 5 26.07 9.51 4.56
N ASN A 6 26.91 8.75 3.85
CA ASN A 6 28.34 9.05 3.76
C ASN A 6 28.61 10.37 3.02
N HIS A 7 27.82 10.69 1.98
CA HIS A 7 27.95 11.98 1.29
C HIS A 7 27.53 13.17 2.16
N LEU A 8 26.46 13.02 2.98
CA LEU A 8 26.02 14.06 3.91
C LEU A 8 27.03 14.32 5.04
N ILE A 9 27.65 13.26 5.58
CA ILE A 9 28.71 13.37 6.59
C ILE A 9 29.93 14.09 6.00
N TYR A 10 30.27 13.80 4.74
CA TYR A 10 31.37 14.47 4.04
C TYR A 10 31.10 15.97 3.83
N ILE A 11 29.87 16.35 3.49
CA ILE A 11 29.46 17.75 3.33
C ILE A 11 29.49 18.48 4.69
N LEU A 12 29.01 17.85 5.77
CA LEU A 12 29.06 18.41 7.12
C LEU A 12 30.49 18.59 7.66
N HIS A 13 31.41 17.71 7.28
CA HIS A 13 32.83 17.82 7.66
C HIS A 13 33.58 18.90 6.86
N THR A 14 33.20 19.15 5.61
CA THR A 14 33.95 20.03 4.70
C THR A 14 33.61 21.52 4.88
N PHE A 15 32.41 21.86 5.39
CA PHE A 15 31.95 23.25 5.53
C PHE A 15 32.05 23.85 6.95
N CYS A 16 32.51 23.08 7.95
CA CYS A 16 32.56 23.51 9.36
C CYS A 16 33.97 23.61 9.96
N LEU A 17 35.01 23.82 9.14
CA LEU A 17 36.37 24.04 9.62
C LEU A 17 36.77 25.50 9.44
N PHE A 18 36.74 26.29 10.54
CA PHE A 18 37.75 27.28 10.96
C PHE A 18 37.37 27.87 12.35
N PRO A 19 38.32 28.42 13.12
CA PRO A 19 38.67 27.93 14.44
C PRO A 19 37.82 28.56 15.56
N VAL A 20 37.21 27.73 16.41
CA VAL A 20 36.67 28.23 17.68
C VAL A 20 37.69 27.94 18.78
N THR A 21 38.15 29.04 19.37
CA THR A 21 39.05 29.12 20.50
C THR A 21 38.55 28.33 21.71
N SER A 22 39.52 27.91 22.51
CA SER A 22 39.39 27.09 23.72
C SER A 22 38.43 27.70 24.76
N VAL A 23 37.14 27.35 24.76
CA VAL A 23 36.29 27.04 25.93
C VAL A 23 34.96 26.44 25.40
N ARG A 24 34.87 25.10 25.33
CA ARG A 24 33.64 24.26 25.38
C ARG A 24 33.95 22.85 24.84
N LYS A 25 34.88 22.16 25.51
CA LYS A 25 35.24 20.75 25.22
C LYS A 25 34.48 19.73 26.09
N ALA A 26 33.48 20.13 26.88
CA ALA A 26 32.92 19.28 27.93
C ALA A 26 31.49 18.73 27.71
N PHE A 27 30.86 18.92 26.53
CA PHE A 27 29.48 18.43 26.33
C PHE A 27 29.28 17.44 25.16
N VAL A 28 30.25 17.30 24.25
CA VAL A 28 30.12 16.41 23.08
C VAL A 28 30.82 15.05 23.27
N LEU A 29 31.50 14.84 24.41
CA LEU A 29 32.28 13.61 24.69
C LEU A 29 31.66 12.70 25.77
N ARG A 30 30.33 12.48 25.75
CA ARG A 30 29.66 11.50 26.66
C ARG A 30 28.62 10.58 26.02
N LEU A 31 28.55 10.46 24.69
CA LEU A 31 27.64 9.50 24.02
C LEU A 31 28.33 8.54 23.03
N LEU A 32 29.66 8.53 23.00
CA LEU A 32 30.43 7.72 22.07
C LEU A 32 30.74 6.24 22.44
N PRO A 33 30.23 5.60 23.52
CA PRO A 33 30.38 4.15 23.67
C PRO A 33 29.19 3.29 23.19
N ALA A 34 28.03 3.84 22.82
CA ALA A 34 26.84 3.02 22.52
C ALA A 34 26.71 2.56 21.06
N PHE A 35 27.40 3.20 20.10
CA PHE A 35 27.23 2.91 18.67
C PHE A 35 28.27 1.95 18.07
N VAL A 36 29.40 1.71 18.75
CA VAL A 36 30.45 0.82 18.23
C VAL A 36 30.18 -0.67 18.52
N ALA A 37 29.23 -1.00 19.42
CA ALA A 37 28.91 -2.39 19.77
C ALA A 37 27.91 -3.08 18.81
N MET A 38 27.19 -2.35 17.95
CA MET A 38 26.25 -2.96 16.97
C MET A 38 26.88 -3.25 15.60
N ALA A 39 28.04 -2.69 15.27
CA ALA A 39 28.66 -2.83 13.95
C ALA A 39 29.57 -4.06 13.78
N SER A 40 29.88 -4.82 14.84
CA SER A 40 30.80 -5.99 14.77
C SER A 40 30.12 -7.36 14.74
N ARG A 41 28.80 -7.46 14.54
CA ARG A 41 28.09 -8.77 14.45
C ARG A 41 27.55 -9.17 13.08
N SER A 42 27.77 -8.38 12.02
CA SER A 42 27.31 -8.71 10.66
C SER A 42 28.44 -8.69 9.63
N ALA A 43 29.51 -9.41 9.91
CA ALA A 43 30.54 -9.71 8.93
C ALA A 43 31.24 -11.02 9.32
N ARG A 44 30.60 -12.15 9.01
CA ARG A 44 31.32 -13.42 8.83
C ARG A 44 30.54 -14.33 7.89
N HIS A 45 31.26 -14.81 6.88
CA HIS A 45 30.88 -15.76 5.83
C HIS A 45 30.14 -15.23 4.61
N ARG A 46 30.90 -14.77 3.60
CA ARG A 46 30.88 -15.36 2.24
C ARG A 46 32.27 -15.25 1.61
N HIS A 47 32.94 -16.39 1.45
CA HIS A 47 34.07 -16.53 0.53
C HIS A 47 33.52 -16.61 -0.90
N PHE A 48 33.93 -15.71 -1.78
CA PHE A 48 33.72 -15.84 -3.22
C PHE A 48 35.03 -16.35 -3.84
N VAL A 49 34.96 -17.52 -4.45
CA VAL A 49 36.02 -18.10 -5.28
C VAL A 49 35.81 -17.59 -6.71
N PHE A 50 36.84 -16.96 -7.28
CA PHE A 50 36.91 -16.57 -8.68
C PHE A 50 37.21 -17.80 -9.56
N LEU A 51 36.45 -17.99 -10.63
CA LEU A 51 36.83 -18.85 -11.76
C LEU A 51 36.62 -18.09 -13.09
N PRO A 52 37.50 -18.27 -14.09
CA PRO A 52 37.58 -17.39 -15.26
C PRO A 52 36.68 -17.84 -16.43
N LEU A 53 36.34 -16.85 -17.27
CA LEU A 53 35.72 -16.97 -18.60
C LEU A 53 36.54 -17.84 -19.58
N PRO A 54 35.87 -18.35 -20.64
CA PRO A 54 36.49 -18.43 -21.95
C PRO A 54 35.73 -17.59 -23.00
N LEU A 55 36.54 -16.97 -23.88
CA LEU A 55 36.16 -16.37 -25.16
C LEU A 55 35.58 -17.42 -26.12
N VAL A 56 34.56 -17.05 -26.92
CA VAL A 56 34.40 -17.52 -28.30
C VAL A 56 33.85 -16.40 -29.19
N THR A 57 34.37 -16.38 -30.42
CA THR A 57 34.37 -15.37 -31.48
C THR A 57 33.31 -15.58 -32.57
N THR A 58 33.11 -14.53 -33.39
CA THR A 58 32.51 -14.47 -34.76
C THR A 58 30.97 -14.59 -34.85
N ALA A 59 30.23 -13.96 -35.78
CA ALA A 59 30.56 -13.32 -37.06
C ALA A 59 29.53 -12.22 -37.42
N SER A 60 29.98 -11.31 -38.29
CA SER A 60 29.23 -10.21 -38.91
C SER A 60 28.21 -10.69 -39.95
N HIS A 61 27.12 -9.95 -40.13
CA HIS A 61 26.51 -9.78 -41.45
C HIS A 61 25.94 -8.37 -41.63
N VAL A 62 26.45 -7.72 -42.66
CA VAL A 62 26.06 -6.40 -43.19
C VAL A 62 25.05 -6.64 -44.32
N THR A 63 24.01 -5.81 -44.39
CA THR A 63 23.32 -5.50 -45.66
C THR A 63 23.06 -4.00 -45.76
N HIS A 64 23.65 -3.42 -46.81
CA HIS A 64 23.44 -2.08 -47.33
C HIS A 64 22.11 -1.99 -48.08
N VAL A 65 21.38 -0.88 -47.94
CA VAL A 65 20.62 -0.27 -49.05
C VAL A 65 20.74 1.26 -48.92
N THR A 66 21.05 1.89 -50.06
CA THR A 66 21.42 3.29 -50.27
C THR A 66 20.31 4.12 -50.92
N SER A 67 20.42 5.46 -50.79
CA SER A 67 19.88 6.54 -51.65
C SER A 67 18.41 6.96 -51.38
N SER A 68 17.99 8.23 -51.33
CA SER A 68 18.48 9.48 -51.96
C SER A 68 17.92 10.74 -51.27
N TYR A 69 18.70 11.84 -51.30
CA TYR A 69 18.37 13.24 -50.95
C TYR A 69 17.51 13.96 -52.03
N PRO A 70 16.86 15.14 -51.76
CA PRO A 70 17.48 16.49 -51.85
C PRO A 70 17.07 17.44 -50.69
N SER A 71 18.00 18.12 -50.00
CA SER A 71 18.64 19.43 -50.27
C SER A 71 17.73 20.67 -50.16
N SER A 72 17.94 21.48 -49.13
CA SER A 72 18.02 22.95 -49.23
C SER A 72 18.68 23.56 -47.99
N SER A 73 19.22 24.76 -48.15
CA SER A 73 20.41 25.32 -47.52
C SER A 73 20.15 26.65 -46.79
N SER A 74 20.91 26.95 -45.74
CA SER A 74 21.44 28.30 -45.37
C SER A 74 22.32 28.15 -44.10
N ARG A 75 23.65 28.26 -44.15
CA ARG A 75 24.56 29.45 -44.18
C ARG A 75 24.41 30.33 -42.92
N PHE A 76 25.22 30.10 -41.87
CA PHE A 76 26.54 30.71 -41.51
C PHE A 76 26.44 32.06 -40.80
N THR A 77 26.97 32.14 -39.56
CA THR A 77 27.94 33.16 -39.11
C THR A 77 28.42 32.84 -37.69
N SER A 78 29.73 32.65 -37.58
CA SER A 78 30.52 32.57 -36.35
C SER A 78 31.06 33.94 -35.99
N SER A 79 31.15 34.27 -34.70
CA SER A 79 32.11 35.27 -34.22
C SER A 79 32.73 34.83 -32.90
N SER A 80 34.06 34.92 -32.88
CA SER A 80 35.00 34.66 -31.80
C SER A 80 35.45 35.98 -31.18
N SER A 81 36.04 35.92 -29.97
CA SER A 81 36.92 36.91 -29.29
C SER A 81 36.46 37.10 -27.83
N SER A 82 37.28 37.33 -26.81
CA SER A 82 38.72 37.14 -26.55
C SER A 82 38.89 37.48 -25.06
N SER A 83 39.71 36.72 -24.33
CA SER A 83 40.08 36.99 -22.93
C SER A 83 41.01 38.20 -22.81
N PRO A 84 41.10 38.82 -21.62
CA PRO A 84 42.40 39.27 -21.15
C PRO A 84 42.73 38.81 -19.72
N LEU A 85 43.98 38.36 -19.57
CA LEU A 85 44.74 38.31 -18.32
C LEU A 85 45.01 39.74 -17.83
N CYS A 86 45.05 39.95 -16.51
CA CYS A 86 45.86 41.01 -15.92
C CYS A 86 46.45 40.62 -14.55
N TYR A 87 47.70 41.01 -14.40
CA TYR A 87 48.69 40.64 -13.40
C TYR A 87 48.48 41.30 -12.04
N VAL A 88 48.96 40.60 -11.01
CA VAL A 88 49.19 41.08 -9.64
C VAL A 88 50.36 42.06 -9.61
N THR A 89 50.21 43.20 -8.91
CA THR A 89 51.33 43.85 -8.23
C THR A 89 50.92 44.27 -6.83
N SER A 90 51.71 43.84 -5.84
CA SER A 90 51.59 44.16 -4.43
C SER A 90 52.26 45.51 -4.15
N ARG A 91 51.56 46.40 -3.45
CA ARG A 91 52.18 47.59 -2.84
C ARG A 91 51.93 47.56 -1.34
N VAL A 92 52.98 47.20 -0.61
CA VAL A 92 53.07 47.31 0.86
C VAL A 92 53.28 48.79 1.19
N ARG A 93 52.36 49.38 1.96
CA ARG A 93 52.61 50.64 2.68
C ARG A 93 52.41 50.39 4.17
N SER A 94 53.52 50.45 4.89
CA SER A 94 53.62 50.43 6.34
C SER A 94 53.39 51.84 6.85
N GLU A 95 52.32 52.08 7.62
CA GLU A 95 52.22 53.23 8.51
C GLU A 95 51.73 52.77 9.89
N ARG A 96 52.40 53.34 10.91
CA ARG A 96 52.42 52.90 12.31
C ARG A 96 51.14 53.27 13.06
N LEU A 97 50.89 52.45 14.08
CA LEU A 97 49.98 52.61 15.22
C LEU A 97 49.85 54.05 15.73
N ASN A 98 48.61 54.45 16.01
CA ASN A 98 48.33 55.38 17.09
C ASN A 98 47.10 54.91 17.88
N ILE A 99 47.31 54.72 19.19
CA ILE A 99 46.31 54.28 20.16
C ILE A 99 45.59 55.54 20.67
N GLY A 100 44.28 55.61 20.45
CA GLY A 100 43.45 56.69 20.96
C GLY A 100 42.01 56.22 21.13
N ASN A 101 41.61 56.02 22.38
CA ASN A 101 40.23 55.79 22.83
C ASN A 101 39.28 56.81 22.18
N GLN A 102 38.16 56.35 21.58
CA GLN A 102 36.81 56.71 22.05
C GLN A 102 35.66 56.06 21.28
N LYS A 103 34.59 55.87 22.06
CA LYS A 103 33.15 55.71 21.74
C LYS A 103 32.60 54.31 21.42
N MET A 104 31.87 53.81 22.41
CA MET A 104 30.95 52.68 22.36
C MET A 104 29.76 53.02 21.45
N SER A 105 29.87 52.63 20.19
CA SER A 105 28.75 52.63 19.24
C SER A 105 27.93 51.37 19.44
N ARG A 106 26.60 51.50 19.61
CA ARG A 106 25.68 50.36 19.58
C ARG A 106 25.86 49.62 18.25
N ILE A 107 26.46 48.44 18.28
CA ILE A 107 26.54 47.55 17.13
C ILE A 107 25.14 46.95 16.96
N SER A 108 24.39 47.44 15.98
CA SER A 108 23.22 46.76 15.45
C SER A 108 23.71 45.42 14.90
N ALA A 109 23.39 44.33 15.61
CA ALA A 109 23.71 42.98 15.18
C ALA A 109 22.77 42.60 14.03
N TYR A 110 23.14 42.98 12.80
CA TYR A 110 22.52 42.42 11.62
C TYR A 110 22.87 40.93 11.57
N PRO A 111 21.89 40.01 11.45
CA PRO A 111 22.20 38.60 11.36
C PRO A 111 23.10 38.40 10.13
N THR A 112 24.26 37.77 10.34
CA THR A 112 25.18 37.49 9.24
C THR A 112 24.47 36.60 8.23
N LEU A 113 24.78 36.76 6.94
CA LEU A 113 24.18 35.98 5.85
C LEU A 113 24.22 34.46 6.11
N SER A 114 25.25 33.99 6.84
CA SER A 114 25.39 32.61 7.32
C SER A 114 24.28 32.15 8.26
N SER A 115 23.78 33.03 9.15
CA SER A 115 22.70 32.71 10.08
C SER A 115 21.37 32.50 9.35
N PHE A 116 21.15 33.20 8.23
CA PHE A 116 19.95 33.01 7.41
C PHE A 116 19.98 31.67 6.66
N TYR A 117 21.12 31.28 6.10
CA TYR A 117 21.25 29.98 5.41
C TYR A 117 21.11 28.79 6.37
N CYS A 118 21.66 28.87 7.60
CA CYS A 118 21.44 27.82 8.60
C CYS A 118 19.97 27.70 9.01
N SER A 119 19.26 28.80 9.17
CA SER A 119 17.82 28.79 9.47
C SER A 119 17.00 28.20 8.33
N LEU A 120 17.31 28.52 7.07
CA LEU A 120 16.62 27.95 5.90
C LEU A 120 16.89 26.45 5.75
N LEU A 121 18.12 25.99 5.99
CA LEU A 121 18.45 24.56 5.98
C LEU A 121 17.77 23.81 7.13
N PHE A 122 17.65 24.42 8.31
CA PHE A 122 16.94 23.83 9.44
C PHE A 122 15.42 23.77 9.18
N ILE A 123 14.83 24.81 8.60
CA ILE A 123 13.42 24.81 8.19
C ILE A 123 13.18 23.78 7.07
N SER A 124 14.08 23.69 6.08
CA SER A 124 14.03 22.65 5.04
C SER A 124 14.13 21.24 5.65
N PHE A 125 15.04 21.02 6.59
CA PHE A 125 15.16 19.75 7.31
C PHE A 125 13.91 19.43 8.14
N LEU A 126 13.31 20.42 8.82
CA LEU A 126 12.05 20.24 9.56
C LEU A 126 10.85 19.97 8.62
N LEU A 127 10.82 20.59 7.45
CA LEU A 127 9.81 20.31 6.41
C LEU A 127 9.99 18.93 5.77
N LEU A 128 11.23 18.46 5.59
CA LEU A 128 11.52 17.08 5.18
C LEU A 128 11.23 16.08 6.32
N ALA A 129 11.47 16.45 7.58
CA ALA A 129 11.19 15.62 8.75
C ALA A 129 9.69 15.47 9.02
N SER A 130 8.87 16.48 8.68
CA SER A 130 7.40 16.38 8.78
C SER A 130 6.77 15.53 7.67
N HIS A 131 7.55 15.10 6.67
CA HIS A 131 7.15 14.09 5.68
C HIS A 131 7.53 12.66 6.13
N PHE A 132 8.04 12.48 7.35
CA PHE A 132 8.18 11.15 7.92
C PHE A 132 6.79 10.52 8.12
N HIS A 133 6.62 9.38 7.45
CA HIS A 133 5.47 8.49 7.50
C HIS A 133 4.75 8.57 8.85
N VAL A 134 3.50 9.05 8.83
CA VAL A 134 2.51 8.64 9.81
C VAL A 134 2.44 7.12 9.67
N SER A 135 3.17 6.41 10.54
CA SER A 135 2.93 4.99 10.71
C SER A 135 1.51 4.90 11.22
N GLU A 136 0.62 4.42 10.37
CA GLU A 136 -0.73 4.10 10.76
C GLU A 136 -0.67 3.25 12.03
N ALA A 137 -1.46 3.59 13.04
CA ALA A 137 -1.37 2.96 14.34
C ALA A 137 -1.67 1.47 14.16
N GLN A 138 -0.64 0.63 14.29
CA GLN A 138 -0.76 -0.80 14.10
C GLN A 138 -1.62 -1.39 15.22
N ALA A 139 -2.64 -2.18 14.85
CA ALA A 139 -3.47 -2.85 15.84
C ALA A 139 -2.62 -3.75 16.74
N LYS A 140 -2.89 -3.69 18.05
CA LYS A 140 -2.13 -4.42 19.06
C LYS A 140 -2.19 -5.93 18.76
N GLY A 141 -1.03 -6.58 18.72
CA GLY A 141 -0.92 -8.03 18.50
C GLY A 141 -0.72 -8.44 17.05
N LEU A 142 -0.83 -7.52 16.09
CA LEU A 142 -0.42 -7.78 14.70
C LEU A 142 1.06 -7.43 14.50
N SER A 143 1.68 -7.94 13.43
CA SER A 143 3.03 -7.57 12.98
C SER A 143 3.25 -7.97 11.51
N PRO A 144 4.00 -7.19 10.72
CA PRO A 144 4.40 -7.62 9.37
C PRO A 144 5.36 -8.83 9.38
N THR A 145 6.00 -9.12 10.52
CA THR A 145 6.96 -10.22 10.68
C THR A 145 6.40 -11.35 11.55
N PHE A 146 5.08 -11.43 11.74
CA PHE A 146 4.44 -12.33 12.72
C PHE A 146 4.82 -13.81 12.51
N PHE A 147 4.92 -14.25 11.25
CA PHE A 147 5.21 -15.64 10.88
C PHE A 147 6.65 -15.88 10.39
N ASP A 148 7.54 -14.88 10.41
CA ASP A 148 8.90 -14.98 9.84
C ASP A 148 9.72 -16.15 10.43
N LYS A 149 9.47 -16.48 11.70
CA LYS A 149 10.18 -17.57 12.40
C LYS A 149 9.45 -18.91 12.33
N THR A 150 8.12 -18.88 12.29
CA THR A 150 7.27 -20.08 12.45
C THR A 150 6.77 -20.64 11.12
N CYS A 151 6.65 -19.81 10.08
CA CYS A 151 6.27 -20.19 8.72
C CYS A 151 6.89 -19.22 7.70
N PRO A 152 8.23 -19.21 7.53
CA PRO A 152 8.91 -18.25 6.63
C PRO A 152 8.46 -18.36 5.17
N GLN A 153 7.98 -19.53 4.73
CA GLN A 153 7.43 -19.72 3.38
C GLN A 153 5.97 -19.28 3.18
N LEU A 154 5.28 -18.76 4.21
CA LEU A 154 3.84 -18.44 4.18
C LEU A 154 3.42 -17.64 2.95
N GLU A 155 3.99 -16.44 2.76
CA GLU A 155 3.61 -15.56 1.64
C GLU A 155 3.91 -16.22 0.28
N THR A 156 4.99 -17.02 0.20
CA THR A 156 5.38 -17.72 -1.04
C THR A 156 4.40 -18.83 -1.40
N ILE A 157 3.93 -19.61 -0.42
CA ILE A 157 2.91 -20.65 -0.64
C ILE A 157 1.64 -20.00 -1.21
N VAL A 158 1.16 -18.94 -0.55
CA VAL A 158 -0.09 -18.26 -0.92
C VAL A 158 0.01 -17.69 -2.33
N ARG A 159 1.05 -16.90 -2.59
CA ARG A 159 1.25 -16.25 -3.89
C ARG A 159 1.41 -17.23 -5.03
N ASN A 160 2.16 -18.32 -4.83
CA ASN A 160 2.36 -19.33 -5.87
C ASN A 160 1.08 -20.09 -6.21
N GLN A 161 0.25 -20.39 -5.21
CA GLN A 161 -1.03 -21.03 -5.47
C GLN A 161 -1.99 -20.08 -6.19
N LEU A 162 -2.06 -18.81 -5.79
CA LEU A 162 -2.93 -17.83 -6.44
C LEU A 162 -2.53 -17.55 -7.89
N ARG A 163 -1.25 -17.57 -8.24
CA ARG A 163 -0.82 -17.53 -9.66
C ARG A 163 -1.43 -18.65 -10.50
N LYS A 164 -1.57 -19.86 -9.95
CA LYS A 164 -2.21 -20.99 -10.64
C LYS A 164 -3.71 -20.80 -10.75
N VAL A 165 -4.36 -20.37 -9.66
CA VAL A 165 -5.80 -20.09 -9.62
C VAL A 165 -6.17 -19.02 -10.65
N PHE A 166 -5.48 -17.88 -10.68
CA PHE A 166 -5.82 -16.79 -11.59
C PHE A 166 -5.49 -17.08 -13.05
N LYS A 167 -4.55 -18.00 -13.32
CA LYS A 167 -4.32 -18.51 -14.68
C LYS A 167 -5.51 -19.31 -15.20
N GLN A 168 -6.25 -19.98 -14.31
CA GLN A 168 -7.45 -20.75 -14.65
C GLN A 168 -8.71 -19.87 -14.65
N ASP A 169 -8.82 -18.99 -13.66
CA ASP A 169 -9.99 -18.16 -13.43
C ASP A 169 -9.58 -16.85 -12.72
N ASN A 170 -9.31 -15.83 -13.53
CA ASN A 170 -8.90 -14.52 -13.04
C ASN A 170 -10.00 -13.79 -12.25
N GLY A 171 -11.27 -14.15 -12.44
CA GLY A 171 -12.38 -13.52 -11.72
C GLY A 171 -12.35 -13.84 -10.21
N GLN A 172 -11.50 -14.75 -9.74
CA GLN A 172 -11.34 -15.00 -8.31
C GLN A 172 -10.54 -13.89 -7.63
N ALA A 173 -9.67 -13.17 -8.35
CA ALA A 173 -8.90 -12.06 -7.78
C ALA A 173 -9.82 -10.96 -7.19
N PRO A 174 -10.75 -10.35 -7.95
CA PRO A 174 -11.70 -9.40 -7.37
C PRO A 174 -12.60 -10.04 -6.30
N GLY A 175 -12.94 -11.32 -6.44
CA GLY A 175 -13.70 -12.07 -5.43
C GLY A 175 -12.99 -12.15 -4.07
N LEU A 176 -11.68 -12.43 -4.06
CA LEU A 176 -10.85 -12.49 -2.85
C LEU A 176 -10.71 -11.11 -2.19
N LEU A 177 -10.50 -10.06 -2.99
CA LEU A 177 -10.46 -8.70 -2.46
C LEU A 177 -11.80 -8.27 -1.85
N ARG A 178 -12.91 -8.60 -2.53
CA ARG A 178 -14.26 -8.36 -2.01
C ARG A 178 -14.49 -9.12 -0.70
N ILE A 179 -14.08 -10.39 -0.59
CA ILE A 179 -14.23 -11.15 0.67
C ILE A 179 -13.51 -10.45 1.82
N LEU A 180 -12.30 -9.91 1.62
CA LEU A 180 -11.61 -9.14 2.67
C LEU A 180 -12.44 -7.93 3.12
N PHE A 181 -12.94 -7.12 2.18
CA PHE A 181 -13.77 -5.96 2.53
C PHE A 181 -15.01 -6.37 3.31
N HIS A 182 -15.73 -7.38 2.82
CA HIS A 182 -16.98 -7.82 3.42
C HIS A 182 -16.77 -8.46 4.80
N ASP A 183 -15.69 -9.20 5.03
CA ASP A 183 -15.31 -9.71 6.36
C ASP A 183 -15.12 -8.54 7.34
N CYS A 184 -14.19 -7.63 7.00
CA CYS A 184 -13.78 -6.53 7.85
C CYS A 184 -14.92 -5.55 8.21
N PHE A 185 -15.88 -5.33 7.30
CA PHE A 185 -16.95 -4.33 7.50
C PHE A 185 -18.19 -4.84 8.24
N VAL A 186 -18.28 -6.13 8.57
CA VAL A 186 -19.44 -6.67 9.31
C VAL A 186 -19.20 -6.61 10.81
N GLN A 187 -18.22 -7.36 11.31
CA GLN A 187 -17.88 -7.44 12.74
C GLN A 187 -16.36 -7.32 13.03
N GLY A 188 -15.55 -7.10 12.00
CA GLY A 188 -14.09 -7.05 12.08
C GLY A 188 -13.42 -8.05 11.13
N CYS A 189 -12.12 -7.90 10.92
CA CYS A 189 -11.35 -8.81 10.07
C CYS A 189 -11.01 -10.10 10.82
N ASP A 190 -12.01 -10.96 11.02
CA ASP A 190 -11.93 -12.13 11.87
C ASP A 190 -12.32 -13.44 11.14
N GLY A 191 -12.55 -13.37 9.84
CA GLY A 191 -12.94 -14.49 9.00
C GLY A 191 -14.36 -15.01 9.29
N SER A 192 -15.24 -14.23 9.90
CA SER A 192 -16.63 -14.62 10.16
C SER A 192 -17.39 -14.95 8.88
N ILE A 193 -17.15 -14.19 7.80
CA ILE A 193 -17.83 -14.39 6.51
C ILE A 193 -17.58 -15.77 5.91
N LEU A 194 -16.46 -16.41 6.29
CA LEU A 194 -16.07 -17.72 5.79
C LEU A 194 -16.92 -18.84 6.39
N LEU A 195 -17.53 -18.64 7.56
CA LEU A 195 -18.33 -19.66 8.25
C LEU A 195 -19.58 -20.03 7.44
N ASP A 196 -19.90 -21.33 7.41
CA ASP A 196 -21.20 -21.80 6.96
C ASP A 196 -22.27 -21.49 8.02
N GLY A 197 -23.45 -21.07 7.57
CA GLY A 197 -24.61 -20.80 8.40
C GLY A 197 -25.89 -20.93 7.58
N ASN A 198 -27.01 -21.25 8.24
CA ASN A 198 -28.33 -21.30 7.60
C ASN A 198 -29.43 -20.81 8.56
N PRO A 199 -29.88 -19.54 8.47
CA PRO A 199 -29.24 -18.48 7.67
C PRO A 199 -27.86 -18.12 8.22
N GLY A 200 -26.94 -17.77 7.34
CA GLY A 200 -25.61 -17.27 7.67
C GLY A 200 -25.40 -15.84 7.18
N GLU A 201 -24.23 -15.28 7.48
CA GLU A 201 -23.81 -13.94 7.06
C GLU A 201 -23.84 -13.77 5.52
N ARG A 202 -23.46 -14.82 4.78
CA ARG A 202 -23.47 -14.86 3.30
C ARG A 202 -24.86 -14.86 2.68
N ASN A 203 -25.92 -15.04 3.46
CA ASN A 203 -27.30 -15.02 2.98
C ASN A 203 -27.97 -13.64 3.14
N GLN A 204 -27.23 -12.63 3.59
CA GLN A 204 -27.79 -11.32 3.95
C GLN A 204 -27.29 -10.22 3.01
N GLY A 205 -28.22 -9.34 2.59
CA GLY A 205 -27.92 -8.05 1.98
C GLY A 205 -26.77 -8.05 0.96
N ALA A 206 -25.77 -7.19 1.19
CA ALA A 206 -24.63 -7.01 0.30
C ALA A 206 -23.68 -8.22 0.26
N ASN A 207 -23.81 -9.21 1.15
CA ASN A 207 -23.02 -10.45 1.11
C ASN A 207 -23.62 -11.50 0.16
N ILE A 208 -24.85 -11.31 -0.32
CA ILE A 208 -25.42 -12.17 -1.35
C ILE A 208 -24.54 -12.13 -2.61
N GLY A 209 -24.28 -13.30 -3.18
CA GLY A 209 -23.42 -13.45 -4.36
C GLY A 209 -21.92 -13.32 -4.06
N ILE A 210 -21.48 -13.46 -2.81
CA ILE A 210 -20.05 -13.74 -2.53
C ILE A 210 -19.64 -15.00 -3.29
N ARG A 211 -18.50 -14.91 -3.97
CA ARG A 211 -18.08 -15.92 -4.92
C ARG A 211 -17.61 -17.20 -4.22
N THR A 212 -18.33 -18.31 -4.44
CA THR A 212 -18.02 -19.61 -3.82
C THR A 212 -16.63 -20.12 -4.17
N GLU A 213 -16.16 -19.95 -5.41
CA GLU A 213 -14.81 -20.40 -5.80
C GLU A 213 -13.71 -19.67 -5.01
N ALA A 214 -13.90 -18.37 -4.72
CA ALA A 214 -12.94 -17.61 -3.94
C ALA A 214 -12.90 -18.06 -2.47
N LEU A 215 -14.05 -18.41 -1.87
CA LEU A 215 -14.11 -19.02 -0.53
C LEU A 215 -13.38 -20.38 -0.50
N ASN A 216 -13.60 -21.22 -1.51
CA ASN A 216 -12.92 -22.51 -1.65
C ASN A 216 -11.40 -22.34 -1.82
N THR A 217 -10.98 -21.30 -2.55
CA THR A 217 -9.57 -20.95 -2.70
C THR A 217 -8.94 -20.57 -1.35
N ILE A 218 -9.63 -19.82 -0.49
CA ILE A 218 -9.15 -19.50 0.87
C ILE A 218 -8.95 -20.78 1.70
N ASP A 219 -9.91 -21.70 1.70
CA ASP A 219 -9.76 -22.97 2.45
C ASP A 219 -8.66 -23.87 1.85
N THR A 220 -8.49 -23.86 0.52
CA THR A 220 -7.38 -24.55 -0.16
C THR A 220 -6.03 -23.98 0.25
N LEU A 221 -5.90 -22.66 0.30
CA LEU A 221 -4.71 -21.97 0.78
C LEU A 221 -4.40 -22.34 2.23
N ARG A 222 -5.43 -22.36 3.10
CA ARG A 222 -5.30 -22.82 4.48
C ARG A 222 -4.80 -24.25 4.56
N ALA A 223 -5.33 -25.16 3.76
CA ALA A 223 -4.89 -26.55 3.73
C ALA A 223 -3.40 -26.67 3.33
N LEU A 224 -2.97 -25.93 2.31
CA LEU A 224 -1.59 -25.92 1.85
C LEU A 224 -0.64 -25.35 2.91
N VAL A 225 -1.01 -24.22 3.51
CA VAL A 225 -0.23 -23.57 4.57
C VAL A 225 -0.15 -24.48 5.81
N HIS A 226 -1.25 -25.07 6.25
CA HIS A 226 -1.26 -25.94 7.43
C HIS A 226 -0.50 -27.24 7.20
N LYS A 227 -0.48 -27.75 5.96
CA LYS A 227 0.35 -28.91 5.59
C LYS A 227 1.84 -28.61 5.75
N GLU A 228 2.25 -27.39 5.41
CA GLU A 228 3.65 -26.99 5.38
C GLU A 228 4.15 -26.43 6.71
N CYS A 229 3.32 -25.69 7.42
CA CYS A 229 3.69 -24.92 8.62
C CYS A 229 2.98 -25.37 9.90
N GLY A 230 2.10 -26.38 9.82
CA GLY A 230 1.20 -26.74 10.90
C GLY A 230 0.03 -25.76 11.07
N PRO A 231 -0.92 -26.06 11.97
CA PRO A 231 -2.17 -25.30 12.14
C PRO A 231 -1.96 -24.01 12.96
N ILE A 232 -1.12 -23.11 12.46
CA ILE A 232 -0.71 -21.87 13.16
C ILE A 232 -1.19 -20.58 12.49
N VAL A 233 -1.56 -20.63 11.21
CA VAL A 233 -2.03 -19.45 10.45
C VAL A 233 -3.55 -19.46 10.39
N SER A 234 -4.19 -18.36 10.81
CA SER A 234 -5.66 -18.22 10.78
C SER A 234 -6.19 -18.08 9.36
N CYS A 235 -7.47 -18.40 9.17
CA CYS A 235 -8.14 -18.12 7.90
C CYS A 235 -8.26 -16.60 7.67
N ALA A 236 -8.44 -15.80 8.71
CA ALA A 236 -8.43 -14.33 8.62
C ALA A 236 -7.13 -13.79 8.01
N ASP A 237 -5.95 -14.26 8.45
CA ASP A 237 -4.67 -13.85 7.87
C ASP A 237 -4.49 -14.35 6.43
N ILE A 238 -4.98 -15.56 6.11
CA ILE A 238 -4.96 -16.08 4.74
C ILE A 238 -5.83 -15.23 3.81
N THR A 239 -6.99 -14.78 4.26
CA THR A 239 -7.87 -13.87 3.50
C THR A 239 -7.15 -12.55 3.18
N VAL A 240 -6.45 -11.96 4.16
CA VAL A 240 -5.67 -10.72 3.97
C VAL A 240 -4.53 -10.92 2.97
N LEU A 241 -3.77 -12.01 3.11
CA LEU A 241 -2.70 -12.35 2.16
C LEU A 241 -3.25 -12.57 0.75
N ALA A 242 -4.38 -13.28 0.64
CA ALA A 242 -5.00 -13.58 -0.64
C ALA A 242 -5.54 -12.32 -1.33
N ALA A 243 -6.13 -11.39 -0.59
CA ALA A 243 -6.60 -10.10 -1.11
C ALA A 243 -5.43 -9.22 -1.59
N ARG A 244 -4.34 -9.13 -0.82
CA ARG A 244 -3.13 -8.41 -1.26
C ARG A 244 -2.57 -9.02 -2.55
N ASP A 245 -2.43 -10.34 -2.60
CA ASP A 245 -1.94 -11.02 -3.80
C ASP A 245 -2.90 -10.93 -4.98
N ALA A 246 -4.22 -10.85 -4.76
CA ALA A 246 -5.20 -10.59 -5.80
C ALA A 246 -4.98 -9.23 -6.47
N VAL A 247 -4.65 -8.20 -5.70
CA VAL A 247 -4.31 -6.86 -6.21
C VAL A 247 -3.00 -6.90 -6.97
N THR A 248 -1.93 -7.39 -6.34
CA THR A 248 -0.58 -7.42 -6.93
C THR A 248 -0.52 -8.26 -8.21
N LEU A 249 -1.13 -9.45 -8.22
CA LEU A 249 -1.11 -10.33 -9.39
C LEU A 249 -2.00 -9.83 -10.54
N SER A 250 -2.92 -8.90 -10.27
CA SER A 250 -3.75 -8.23 -11.27
C SER A 250 -3.12 -6.94 -11.82
N GLY A 251 -1.91 -6.57 -11.37
CA GLY A 251 -1.17 -5.40 -11.84
C GLY A 251 -1.15 -4.20 -10.89
N GLY A 252 -1.79 -4.33 -9.72
CA GLY A 252 -1.81 -3.31 -8.68
C GLY A 252 -0.54 -3.27 -7.83
N PRO A 253 -0.52 -2.44 -6.77
CA PRO A 253 0.64 -2.33 -5.90
C PRO A 253 0.91 -3.63 -5.11
N ASP A 254 2.18 -3.87 -4.80
CA ASP A 254 2.56 -4.77 -3.70
C ASP A 254 2.77 -3.93 -2.44
N PHE A 255 2.32 -4.45 -1.31
CA PHE A 255 2.44 -3.79 -0.02
C PHE A 255 2.56 -4.84 1.09
N LYS A 256 3.18 -4.42 2.19
CA LYS A 256 3.33 -5.26 3.38
C LYS A 256 2.03 -5.26 4.17
N VAL A 257 1.52 -6.46 4.44
CA VAL A 257 0.37 -6.66 5.32
C VAL A 257 0.86 -6.99 6.73
N VAL A 258 0.11 -6.56 7.74
CA VAL A 258 0.31 -6.99 9.12
C VAL A 258 -0.50 -8.27 9.36
N LEU A 259 0.06 -9.23 10.09
CA LEU A 259 -0.50 -10.55 10.35
C LEU A 259 -0.56 -10.84 11.85
N GLY A 260 -1.26 -11.89 12.27
CA GLY A 260 -1.49 -12.26 13.67
C GLY A 260 -2.96 -12.27 14.08
N ARG A 261 -3.88 -12.18 13.10
CA ARG A 261 -5.32 -12.26 13.34
C ARG A 261 -5.70 -13.67 13.78
N ARG A 262 -6.82 -13.79 14.46
CA ARG A 262 -7.45 -15.05 14.84
C ARG A 262 -8.84 -15.13 14.26
N ASP A 263 -9.31 -16.36 14.12
CA ASP A 263 -10.59 -16.67 13.54
C ASP A 263 -11.70 -16.54 14.58
N SER A 264 -12.79 -15.87 14.20
CA SER A 264 -13.99 -15.80 15.02
C SER A 264 -14.70 -17.14 15.09
N THR A 265 -15.39 -17.35 16.21
CA THR A 265 -16.24 -18.53 16.44
C THR A 265 -17.71 -18.25 16.16
N LYS A 266 -18.03 -17.04 15.66
CA LYS A 266 -19.38 -16.55 15.39
C LYS A 266 -19.38 -15.67 14.16
N PHE A 267 -20.51 -15.60 13.50
CA PHE A 267 -20.82 -14.60 12.47
C PHE A 267 -21.99 -13.72 12.91
N SER A 268 -22.15 -12.56 12.27
CA SER A 268 -23.16 -11.56 12.63
C SER A 268 -24.08 -11.27 11.45
N ILE A 269 -25.32 -11.73 11.53
CA ILE A 269 -26.37 -11.42 10.54
C ILE A 269 -26.72 -9.92 10.60
N ASP A 270 -26.96 -9.39 11.81
CA ASP A 270 -27.34 -7.98 11.99
C ASP A 270 -26.20 -7.04 11.57
N GLY A 271 -24.95 -7.44 11.78
CA GLY A 271 -23.77 -6.68 11.37
C GLY A 271 -23.68 -6.46 9.86
N THR A 272 -24.34 -7.28 9.04
CA THR A 272 -24.36 -7.10 7.57
C THR A 272 -25.07 -5.81 7.15
N GLY A 273 -25.91 -5.23 8.01
CA GLY A 273 -26.50 -3.91 7.81
C GLY A 273 -25.49 -2.75 7.84
N ASN A 274 -24.23 -3.02 8.20
CA ASN A 274 -23.14 -2.06 8.14
C ASN A 274 -22.53 -1.92 6.75
N LEU A 275 -22.76 -2.87 5.84
CA LEU A 275 -22.21 -2.84 4.49
C LEU A 275 -22.93 -1.78 3.65
N PRO A 276 -22.21 -0.90 2.94
CA PRO A 276 -22.83 0.04 2.02
C PRO A 276 -23.42 -0.70 0.82
N GLY A 277 -24.65 -0.37 0.45
CA GLY A 277 -25.28 -0.84 -0.78
C GLY A 277 -24.90 0.04 -1.99
N PRO A 278 -25.06 -0.46 -3.23
CA PRO A 278 -24.60 0.22 -4.45
C PRO A 278 -25.46 1.42 -4.88
N GLY A 279 -26.64 1.60 -4.27
CA GLY A 279 -27.62 2.62 -4.66
C GLY A 279 -27.47 3.98 -3.97
N GLY A 280 -26.60 4.10 -2.97
CA GLY A 280 -26.41 5.33 -2.20
C GLY A 280 -25.61 6.42 -2.93
N ASP A 281 -25.49 7.57 -2.28
CA ASP A 281 -24.67 8.70 -2.71
C ASP A 281 -23.35 8.78 -1.92
N THR A 282 -22.53 9.79 -2.21
CA THR A 282 -21.24 10.01 -1.55
C THR A 282 -21.40 10.23 -0.05
N ASP A 283 -22.43 10.97 0.38
CA ASP A 283 -22.64 11.27 1.79
C ASP A 283 -23.05 10.02 2.58
N PHE A 284 -23.86 9.15 1.97
CA PHE A 284 -24.20 7.84 2.50
C PHE A 284 -22.95 6.97 2.73
N ILE A 285 -22.08 6.82 1.73
CA ILE A 285 -20.88 5.98 1.90
C ILE A 285 -19.88 6.59 2.89
N LEU A 286 -19.69 7.91 2.88
CA LEU A 286 -18.84 8.58 3.88
C LEU A 286 -19.37 8.38 5.30
N ALA A 287 -20.70 8.45 5.51
CA ALA A 287 -21.32 8.21 6.81
C ALA A 287 -21.20 6.75 7.29
N ARG A 288 -21.07 5.77 6.38
CA ARG A 288 -20.83 4.36 6.72
C ARG A 288 -19.38 4.07 7.11
N PHE A 289 -18.44 4.78 6.49
CA PHE A 289 -17.00 4.60 6.70
C PHE A 289 -16.47 5.44 7.87
N GLY A 290 -16.99 6.65 8.07
CA GLY A 290 -16.53 7.61 9.08
C GLY A 290 -16.46 7.07 10.51
N PRO A 291 -17.50 6.40 11.05
CA PRO A 291 -17.48 5.82 12.40
C PRO A 291 -16.37 4.78 12.63
N ARG A 292 -15.81 4.23 11.55
CA ARG A 292 -14.69 3.26 11.58
C ARG A 292 -13.34 3.92 11.29
N GLY A 293 -13.30 5.25 11.32
CA GLY A 293 -12.08 6.04 11.23
C GLY A 293 -11.57 6.28 9.81
N PHE A 294 -12.35 5.98 8.77
CA PHE A 294 -11.96 6.24 7.37
C PHE A 294 -12.38 7.63 6.92
N ASP A 295 -11.49 8.32 6.22
CA ASP A 295 -11.78 9.63 5.63
C ASP A 295 -12.21 9.52 4.16
N ALA A 296 -12.48 10.68 3.52
CA ALA A 296 -12.89 10.72 2.12
C ALA A 296 -11.81 10.17 1.16
N THR A 297 -10.53 10.31 1.48
CA THR A 297 -9.44 9.76 0.68
C THR A 297 -9.43 8.24 0.75
N ASP A 298 -9.61 7.69 1.95
CA ASP A 298 -9.71 6.25 2.14
C ASP A 298 -10.89 5.66 1.37
N VAL A 299 -12.06 6.31 1.43
CA VAL A 299 -13.27 5.86 0.72
C VAL A 299 -13.05 5.88 -0.80
N VAL A 300 -12.56 7.00 -1.36
CA VAL A 300 -12.30 7.10 -2.80
C VAL A 300 -11.22 6.10 -3.24
N ALA A 301 -10.21 5.85 -2.41
CA ALA A 301 -9.18 4.86 -2.70
C ALA A 301 -9.75 3.44 -2.71
N LEU A 302 -10.47 3.04 -1.65
CA LEU A 302 -11.06 1.70 -1.54
C LEU A 302 -12.12 1.44 -2.63
N SER A 303 -12.91 2.44 -3.02
CA SER A 303 -13.82 2.32 -4.17
C SER A 303 -13.09 2.03 -5.48
N GLY A 304 -11.82 2.42 -5.59
CA GLY A 304 -10.95 2.04 -6.71
C GLY A 304 -10.76 0.53 -6.88
N ALA A 305 -11.10 -0.29 -5.87
CA ALA A 305 -11.18 -1.74 -6.03
C ALA A 305 -12.18 -2.18 -7.11
N HIS A 306 -13.10 -1.33 -7.54
CA HIS A 306 -14.03 -1.60 -8.65
C HIS A 306 -13.38 -1.47 -10.05
N THR A 307 -12.07 -1.21 -10.16
CA THR A 307 -11.30 -1.29 -11.42
C THR A 307 -11.27 -2.68 -12.06
N PHE A 308 -11.70 -3.71 -11.33
CA PHE A 308 -11.83 -5.08 -11.84
C PHE A 308 -13.03 -5.79 -11.20
N GLY A 309 -13.41 -6.93 -11.76
CA GLY A 309 -14.53 -7.73 -11.26
C GLY A 309 -15.87 -7.33 -11.86
N ARG A 310 -16.94 -7.89 -11.27
CA ARG A 310 -18.26 -7.93 -11.92
C ARG A 310 -19.39 -7.66 -10.92
N ALA A 311 -20.46 -7.07 -11.43
CA ALA A 311 -21.71 -6.85 -10.74
C ALA A 311 -22.82 -7.71 -11.35
N HIS A 312 -23.75 -8.21 -10.53
CA HIS A 312 -24.99 -8.78 -11.05
C HIS A 312 -25.88 -7.67 -11.62
N CYS A 313 -26.70 -8.02 -12.62
CA CYS A 313 -27.64 -7.05 -13.18
C CYS A 313 -28.53 -6.43 -12.10
N SER A 314 -28.99 -7.21 -11.12
CA SER A 314 -29.83 -6.73 -10.01
C SER A 314 -29.20 -5.59 -9.19
N THR A 315 -27.86 -5.54 -9.08
CA THR A 315 -27.17 -4.49 -8.32
C THR A 315 -26.82 -3.29 -9.18
N ALA A 316 -26.63 -3.46 -10.48
CA ALA A 316 -26.26 -2.39 -11.41
C ALA A 316 -27.47 -1.73 -12.11
N PHE A 317 -28.64 -2.39 -12.15
CA PHE A 317 -29.73 -2.01 -13.04
C PHE A 317 -30.26 -0.59 -12.81
N SER A 318 -30.31 -0.13 -11.55
CA SER A 318 -30.73 1.24 -11.23
C SER A 318 -29.87 2.28 -11.96
N ARG A 319 -28.59 1.98 -12.17
CA ARG A 319 -27.65 2.88 -12.82
C ARG A 319 -27.66 2.72 -14.34
N ILE A 320 -27.87 1.50 -14.83
CA ILE A 320 -28.06 1.21 -16.26
C ILE A 320 -29.25 1.97 -16.86
N VAL A 321 -30.32 2.22 -16.09
CA VAL A 321 -31.50 2.96 -16.56
C VAL A 321 -31.44 4.46 -16.25
N ASP A 322 -30.38 4.94 -15.58
CA ASP A 322 -30.24 6.34 -15.24
C ASP A 322 -29.88 7.18 -16.48
N PRO A 323 -30.63 8.26 -16.79
CA PRO A 323 -30.37 9.08 -17.97
C PRO A 323 -29.04 9.86 -17.92
N THR A 324 -28.42 9.99 -16.74
CA THR A 324 -27.14 10.67 -16.54
C THR A 324 -25.94 9.81 -16.87
N MET A 325 -26.10 8.48 -16.98
CA MET A 325 -25.06 7.56 -17.40
C MET A 325 -24.67 7.81 -18.87
N ASP A 326 -23.41 7.52 -19.22
CA ASP A 326 -22.98 7.50 -20.61
C ASP A 326 -23.87 6.57 -21.44
N GLN A 327 -24.53 7.12 -22.47
CA GLN A 327 -25.60 6.42 -23.18
C GLN A 327 -25.07 5.26 -24.04
N THR A 328 -23.82 5.35 -24.51
CA THR A 328 -23.18 4.22 -25.20
C THR A 328 -22.96 3.06 -24.25
N LEU A 329 -22.38 3.30 -23.07
CA LEU A 329 -22.23 2.27 -22.06
C LEU A 329 -23.59 1.74 -21.59
N ALA A 330 -24.56 2.60 -21.30
CA ALA A 330 -25.89 2.18 -20.85
C ALA A 330 -26.55 1.22 -21.85
N ASN A 331 -26.47 1.50 -23.16
CA ASN A 331 -27.00 0.62 -24.21
C ASN A 331 -26.28 -0.73 -24.25
N ASN A 332 -24.94 -0.75 -24.12
CA ASN A 332 -24.16 -1.98 -24.06
C ASN A 332 -24.52 -2.82 -22.82
N LEU A 333 -24.68 -2.18 -21.66
CA LEU A 333 -25.08 -2.85 -20.42
C LEU A 333 -26.52 -3.36 -20.50
N LYS A 334 -27.45 -2.63 -21.11
CA LYS A 334 -28.85 -3.08 -21.34
C LYS A 334 -28.92 -4.33 -22.22
N ALA A 335 -28.00 -4.50 -23.19
CA ALA A 335 -27.95 -5.72 -23.99
C ALA A 335 -27.60 -6.96 -23.15
N THR A 336 -26.78 -6.79 -22.10
CA THR A 336 -26.42 -7.86 -21.15
C THR A 336 -27.44 -8.00 -20.02
N CYS A 337 -28.01 -6.88 -19.58
CA CYS A 337 -28.99 -6.76 -18.52
C CYS A 337 -30.28 -6.10 -19.03
N PRO A 338 -31.14 -6.80 -19.80
CA PRO A 338 -32.40 -6.23 -20.26
C PRO A 338 -33.34 -5.85 -19.11
N THR A 339 -33.22 -6.56 -17.98
CA THR A 339 -34.03 -6.35 -16.77
C THR A 339 -33.19 -6.46 -15.51
N ALA A 340 -33.68 -5.91 -14.39
CA ALA A 340 -33.05 -6.08 -13.07
C ALA A 340 -32.95 -7.56 -12.64
N SER A 341 -33.86 -8.41 -13.10
CA SER A 341 -33.88 -9.85 -12.79
C SER A 341 -33.01 -10.70 -13.70
N SER A 342 -32.30 -10.10 -14.66
CA SER A 342 -31.41 -10.84 -15.55
C SER A 342 -30.31 -11.53 -14.73
N PRO A 343 -30.04 -12.84 -14.94
CA PRO A 343 -29.09 -13.59 -14.14
C PRO A 343 -27.62 -13.25 -14.47
N ASN A 344 -27.41 -12.42 -15.49
CA ASN A 344 -26.11 -12.07 -16.03
C ASN A 344 -25.33 -11.15 -15.08
N THR A 345 -24.05 -10.99 -15.39
CA THR A 345 -23.14 -10.06 -14.72
C THR A 345 -22.42 -9.18 -15.73
N VAL A 346 -22.17 -7.93 -15.35
CA VAL A 346 -21.43 -6.93 -16.14
C VAL A 346 -20.12 -6.60 -15.44
N ASN A 347 -19.12 -6.16 -16.20
CA ASN A 347 -17.85 -5.70 -15.62
C ASN A 347 -18.06 -4.38 -14.87
N LEU A 348 -17.33 -4.18 -13.77
CA LEU A 348 -17.33 -2.92 -13.01
C LEU A 348 -16.52 -1.82 -13.70
N ASP A 349 -15.47 -2.21 -14.42
CA ASP A 349 -14.61 -1.35 -15.24
C ASP A 349 -14.78 -1.76 -16.71
N ALA A 350 -15.14 -0.82 -17.56
CA ALA A 350 -15.41 -1.09 -18.96
C ALA A 350 -14.14 -1.11 -19.82
N ARG A 351 -13.03 -0.55 -19.32
CA ARG A 351 -11.77 -0.35 -20.04
C ARG A 351 -10.82 -1.51 -19.84
N THR A 352 -10.61 -1.90 -18.58
CA THR A 352 -9.60 -2.89 -18.20
C THR A 352 -10.14 -3.87 -17.15
N PRO A 353 -11.21 -4.64 -17.44
CA PRO A 353 -12.03 -5.38 -16.46
C PRO A 353 -11.31 -6.44 -15.60
N ILE A 354 -10.05 -6.76 -15.92
CA ILE A 354 -9.23 -7.77 -15.26
C ILE A 354 -7.90 -7.21 -14.72
N ARG A 355 -7.66 -5.90 -14.84
CA ARG A 355 -6.46 -5.22 -14.35
C ARG A 355 -6.80 -4.41 -13.13
N PHE A 356 -5.87 -4.35 -12.20
CA PHE A 356 -5.96 -3.41 -11.10
C PHE A 356 -5.19 -2.14 -11.47
N ASP A 357 -5.89 -1.11 -11.93
CA ASP A 357 -5.30 0.14 -12.40
C ASP A 357 -6.21 1.34 -12.06
N ASN A 358 -5.92 2.53 -12.59
CA ASN A 358 -6.72 3.72 -12.31
C ASN A 358 -7.84 3.99 -13.33
N GLN A 359 -8.15 3.05 -14.24
CA GLN A 359 -9.19 3.24 -15.26
C GLN A 359 -10.58 3.38 -14.66
N TYR A 360 -10.83 2.81 -13.48
CA TYR A 360 -12.02 3.11 -12.67
C TYR A 360 -12.29 4.62 -12.53
N TYR A 361 -11.25 5.41 -12.23
CA TYR A 361 -11.40 6.85 -12.05
C TYR A 361 -11.65 7.58 -13.38
N ILE A 362 -11.07 7.05 -14.46
CA ILE A 362 -11.32 7.54 -15.83
C ILE A 362 -12.77 7.23 -16.23
N ASP A 363 -13.30 6.06 -15.89
CA ASP A 363 -14.69 5.68 -16.17
C ASP A 363 -15.67 6.63 -15.47
N ILE A 364 -15.55 6.84 -14.16
CA ILE A 364 -16.50 7.71 -13.45
C ILE A 364 -16.42 9.17 -13.91
N LEU A 365 -15.23 9.67 -14.33
CA LEU A 365 -15.09 11.00 -14.96
C LEU A 365 -15.84 11.09 -16.30
N ASN A 366 -15.99 9.96 -17.01
CA ASN A 366 -16.72 9.85 -18.27
C ASN A 366 -18.17 9.41 -18.10
N ARG A 367 -18.72 9.46 -16.88
CA ARG A 367 -20.10 9.02 -16.55
C ARG A 367 -20.33 7.52 -16.77
N GLN A 368 -19.28 6.72 -16.61
CA GLN A 368 -19.26 5.30 -16.87
C GLN A 368 -19.19 4.44 -15.58
N GLY A 369 -19.46 5.02 -14.41
CA GLY A 369 -19.57 4.26 -13.16
C GLY A 369 -20.77 3.32 -13.14
N VAL A 370 -20.55 2.05 -12.77
CA VAL A 370 -21.57 0.99 -12.79
C VAL A 370 -22.53 1.07 -11.60
N PHE A 371 -22.08 1.56 -10.45
CA PHE A 371 -22.94 1.81 -9.29
C PHE A 371 -23.23 3.30 -9.07
N ASN A 372 -24.33 3.61 -8.38
CA ASN A 372 -24.62 4.99 -7.97
C ASN A 372 -23.50 5.53 -7.09
N THR A 373 -23.06 4.71 -6.13
CA THR A 373 -21.97 5.04 -5.20
C THR A 373 -20.64 5.26 -5.90
N ASP A 374 -20.40 4.67 -7.08
CA ASP A 374 -19.20 4.93 -7.88
C ASP A 374 -19.31 6.28 -8.58
N GLN A 375 -20.40 6.45 -9.33
CA GLN A 375 -20.58 7.62 -10.17
C GLN A 375 -20.75 8.90 -9.33
N ASP A 376 -21.24 8.80 -8.10
CA ASP A 376 -21.45 9.97 -7.26
C ASP A 376 -20.16 10.53 -6.67
N LEU A 377 -19.08 9.74 -6.58
CA LEU A 377 -17.77 10.21 -6.08
C LEU A 377 -17.22 11.39 -6.89
N VAL A 378 -17.53 11.47 -8.19
CA VAL A 378 -17.09 12.60 -9.03
C VAL A 378 -18.06 13.78 -8.99
N ASN A 379 -19.28 13.58 -8.48
CA ASN A 379 -20.30 14.62 -8.37
C ASN A 379 -20.18 15.41 -7.07
N SER A 380 -19.69 14.80 -5.99
CA SER A 380 -19.55 15.45 -4.68
C SER A 380 -18.28 16.30 -4.58
N ASP A 381 -18.42 17.53 -4.08
CA ASP A 381 -17.28 18.43 -3.82
C ASP A 381 -16.29 17.86 -2.80
N LYS A 382 -16.73 16.93 -1.93
CA LYS A 382 -15.90 16.28 -0.93
C LYS A 382 -14.88 15.31 -1.53
N THR A 383 -15.19 14.73 -2.70
CA THR A 383 -14.44 13.60 -3.28
C THR A 383 -13.93 13.87 -4.70
N LYS A 384 -14.57 14.78 -5.45
CA LYS A 384 -14.22 15.09 -6.85
C LYS A 384 -12.75 15.46 -7.03
N GLY A 385 -12.16 16.22 -6.10
CA GLY A 385 -10.74 16.57 -6.15
C GLY A 385 -9.82 15.34 -6.08
N ILE A 386 -10.17 14.36 -5.25
CA ILE A 386 -9.42 13.12 -5.04
C ILE A 386 -9.55 12.21 -6.27
N VAL A 387 -10.77 12.07 -6.82
CA VAL A 387 -11.03 11.34 -8.07
C VAL A 387 -10.16 11.88 -9.20
N ASN A 388 -10.13 13.21 -9.38
CA ASN A 388 -9.30 13.85 -10.41
C ASN A 388 -7.80 13.60 -10.19
N ALA A 389 -7.34 13.54 -8.95
CA ALA A 389 -5.94 13.25 -8.63
C ALA A 389 -5.58 11.81 -8.99
N PHE A 390 -6.41 10.84 -8.60
CA PHE A 390 -6.18 9.41 -8.88
C PHE A 390 -6.29 9.06 -10.37
N ALA A 391 -7.19 9.72 -11.09
CA ALA A 391 -7.28 9.60 -12.55
C ALA A 391 -5.99 10.08 -13.26
N LYS A 392 -5.33 11.12 -12.74
CA LYS A 392 -4.09 11.69 -13.30
C LYS A 392 -2.84 10.94 -12.87
N ASP A 393 -2.85 10.34 -11.69
CA ASP A 393 -1.68 9.70 -11.08
C ASP A 393 -2.06 8.34 -10.48
N GLN A 394 -1.77 7.28 -11.23
CA GLN A 394 -1.97 5.90 -10.79
C GLN A 394 -1.08 5.54 -9.59
N ASN A 395 0.12 6.11 -9.47
CA ASN A 395 0.99 5.81 -8.34
C ASN A 395 0.42 6.39 -7.04
N LEU A 396 -0.16 7.59 -7.12
CA LEU A 396 -0.89 8.18 -6.00
C LEU A 396 -2.10 7.33 -5.60
N PHE A 397 -2.90 6.87 -6.58
CA PHE A 397 -3.99 5.91 -6.31
C PHE A 397 -3.45 4.66 -5.59
N PHE A 398 -2.43 4.02 -6.15
CA PHE A 398 -1.85 2.80 -5.60
C PHE A 398 -1.33 2.99 -4.17
N GLN A 399 -0.66 4.12 -3.89
CA GLN A 399 -0.20 4.45 -2.54
C GLN A 399 -1.37 4.61 -1.57
N LYS A 400 -2.40 5.36 -1.94
CA LYS A 400 -3.57 5.60 -1.08
C LYS A 400 -4.42 4.35 -0.90
N PHE A 401 -4.54 3.52 -1.93
CA PHE A 401 -5.20 2.22 -1.85
C PHE A 401 -4.47 1.30 -0.87
N ALA A 402 -3.14 1.19 -0.98
CA ALA A 402 -2.34 0.36 -0.08
C ALA A 402 -2.50 0.80 1.40
N ASN A 403 -2.49 2.10 1.68
CA ASN A 403 -2.72 2.61 3.02
C ASN A 403 -4.14 2.25 3.50
N ALA A 404 -5.17 2.58 2.72
CA ALA A 404 -6.56 2.37 3.12
C ALA A 404 -6.92 0.88 3.30
N ILE A 405 -6.37 -0.02 2.48
CA ILE A 405 -6.62 -1.46 2.61
C ILE A 405 -5.84 -2.08 3.80
N ILE A 406 -4.65 -1.56 4.13
CA ILE A 406 -3.93 -1.94 5.34
C ILE A 406 -4.72 -1.50 6.57
N LYS A 407 -5.23 -0.26 6.60
CA LYS A 407 -6.14 0.25 7.62
C LYS A 407 -7.39 -0.62 7.77
N LEU A 408 -8.07 -0.91 6.66
CA LEU A 408 -9.22 -1.79 6.59
C LEU A 408 -8.95 -3.14 7.22
N SER A 409 -7.82 -3.76 6.88
CA SER A 409 -7.45 -5.09 7.37
C SER A 409 -7.24 -5.15 8.89
N GLN A 410 -7.22 -4.03 9.60
CA GLN A 410 -6.96 -3.96 11.04
C GLN A 410 -8.21 -3.68 11.87
N LEU A 411 -9.38 -3.59 11.25
CA LEU A 411 -10.66 -3.37 11.95
C LEU A 411 -11.00 -4.53 12.87
N ASP A 412 -11.25 -4.20 14.14
CA ASP A 412 -11.84 -5.08 15.18
C ASP A 412 -11.27 -6.51 15.20
N VAL A 413 -9.96 -6.63 14.99
CA VAL A 413 -9.27 -7.92 14.88
C VAL A 413 -9.25 -8.69 16.20
N LEU A 414 -9.34 -10.01 16.11
CA LEU A 414 -9.08 -10.92 17.23
C LEU A 414 -7.58 -11.26 17.28
N THR A 415 -6.95 -11.15 18.45
CA THR A 415 -5.52 -11.45 18.63
C THR A 415 -5.24 -12.26 19.90
N GLY A 416 -4.03 -12.82 20.02
CA GLY A 416 -3.60 -13.55 21.22
C GLY A 416 -4.44 -14.80 21.50
N ASN A 417 -5.30 -14.73 22.53
CA ASN A 417 -6.21 -15.84 22.90
C ASN A 417 -7.67 -15.60 22.48
N GLN A 418 -7.96 -14.51 21.77
CA GLN A 418 -9.31 -14.19 21.29
C GLN A 418 -9.59 -15.00 20.01
N GLY A 419 -10.64 -15.82 19.98
CA GLY A 419 -10.92 -16.69 18.84
C GLY A 419 -9.96 -17.88 18.71
N GLU A 420 -9.85 -18.44 17.51
CA GLU A 420 -9.13 -19.69 17.24
C GLU A 420 -8.26 -19.67 15.97
N ILE A 421 -7.55 -20.77 15.70
CA ILE A 421 -6.99 -21.06 14.38
C ILE A 421 -7.82 -22.22 13.82
N ARG A 422 -8.66 -21.94 12.82
CA ARG A 422 -9.60 -22.95 12.30
C ARG A 422 -8.91 -24.04 11.51
N ALA A 423 -9.31 -25.29 11.74
CA ALA A 423 -8.87 -26.43 10.93
C ALA A 423 -9.55 -26.48 9.54
N LYS A 424 -10.71 -25.84 9.41
CA LYS A 424 -11.43 -25.60 8.15
C LYS A 424 -12.02 -24.20 8.20
N CYS A 425 -11.83 -23.40 7.15
CA CYS A 425 -12.26 -22.00 7.23
C CYS A 425 -13.77 -21.83 7.34
N ASN A 426 -14.56 -22.81 6.90
CA ASN A 426 -16.02 -22.75 6.95
C ASN A 426 -16.65 -23.25 8.26
N ALA A 427 -15.86 -23.71 9.24
CA ALA A 427 -16.40 -24.29 10.46
C ALA A 427 -15.56 -23.93 11.70
N VAL A 428 -16.25 -23.76 12.82
CA VAL A 428 -15.62 -23.62 14.14
C VAL A 428 -15.02 -24.96 14.57
N ASN A 429 -13.87 -24.95 15.24
CA ASN A 429 -13.26 -26.16 15.76
C ASN A 429 -14.16 -26.80 16.83
N LYS A 430 -14.29 -28.12 16.79
CA LYS A 430 -15.00 -28.86 17.83
C LYS A 430 -14.19 -28.80 19.13
N LYS A 431 -14.81 -28.36 20.22
CA LYS A 431 -14.23 -28.52 21.56
C LYS A 431 -14.05 -30.01 21.84
N LYS A 432 -12.82 -30.45 22.16
CA LYS A 432 -12.63 -31.80 22.70
C LYS A 432 -13.35 -31.85 24.05
N PRO A 433 -14.16 -32.88 24.35
CA PRO A 433 -14.69 -33.07 25.70
C PRO A 433 -13.51 -33.09 26.67
N SER A 434 -13.58 -32.33 27.76
CA SER A 434 -12.54 -32.41 28.79
C SER A 434 -12.61 -33.80 29.41
N ILE A 435 -11.54 -34.60 29.23
CA ILE A 435 -11.41 -35.94 29.83
C ILE A 435 -11.47 -35.87 31.38
N LEU A 436 -11.39 -34.68 31.98
CA LEU A 436 -11.53 -34.49 33.43
C LEU A 436 -12.94 -34.79 33.99
N GLY A 437 -13.98 -34.87 33.16
CA GLY A 437 -15.36 -35.12 33.64
C GLY A 437 -15.72 -36.59 33.83
N SER A 438 -15.02 -37.52 33.17
CA SER A 438 -15.42 -38.94 33.16
C SER A 438 -14.78 -39.78 34.27
N VAL A 439 -13.92 -39.21 35.11
CA VAL A 439 -13.22 -39.95 36.19
C VAL A 439 -13.92 -39.77 37.55
N VAL A 440 -14.85 -38.83 37.68
CA VAL A 440 -15.52 -38.55 38.97
C VAL A 440 -16.80 -39.37 39.16
N GLU A 441 -17.42 -39.87 38.09
CA GLU A 441 -18.67 -40.64 38.18
C GLU A 441 -18.46 -42.14 38.44
N GLU A 442 -17.24 -42.66 38.32
CA GLU A 442 -16.96 -44.09 38.59
C GLU A 442 -16.61 -44.39 40.06
N VAL A 443 -16.41 -43.36 40.90
CA VAL A 443 -16.01 -43.55 42.31
C VAL A 443 -17.18 -43.36 43.30
N VAL A 444 -18.34 -42.88 42.85
CA VAL A 444 -19.52 -42.65 43.72
C VAL A 444 -20.55 -43.80 43.63
N ALA A 445 -20.35 -44.77 42.74
CA ALA A 445 -21.25 -45.92 42.59
C ALA A 445 -20.90 -47.13 43.48
N THR A 446 -19.92 -47.04 44.37
CA THR A 446 -19.46 -48.16 45.22
C THR A 446 -19.17 -47.78 46.69
N SER A 447 -19.98 -46.90 47.28
CA SER A 447 -19.94 -46.63 48.73
C SER A 447 -21.30 -46.84 49.40
#